data_AF-A0A2V9PNG9-F1
#
_entry.id   AF-A0A2V9PNG9-F1
#
_cell.length_a   1.000
_cell.length_b   1.000
_cell.length_c   1.000
_cell.angle_alpha   90.00
_cell.angle_beta   90.00
_cell.angle_gamma   90.00
#
_symmetry.space_group_name_H-M   'P 1'
#
loop_
_entity.id
_entity.type
_entity.pdbx_description
1 polymer ?
#
loop_
_entity_poly.entity_id
_entity_poly.type
_entity_poly.pdbx_seq_one_letter_code
_entity_poly.pdbx_strand_id
1 'polypeptide(L)'
;LAESISDSLPNVRAVIDGEICSLDRRGRPQFKNLMFHRGNPPCFFAFDLLWNVGKDYRRDALVDRKQELRRLLARSPAISPLKYTEYIDGHGAALFQRVCELDLEGVVAKQKFGPYVTEREQSTWFKILNRRYSQKDGREELFERERHSEPVAGWHSCVVACEEFA
;
A
#
# COMPACT_ATOMS: atom_id res chain seq x y z
N LEU A 1 -1.32 7.01 15.38
CA LEU A 1 -1.62 5.77 14.61
C LEU A 1 -0.71 4.62 15.04
N ALA A 2 0.62 4.78 14.98
CA ALA A 2 1.57 3.72 15.33
C ALA A 2 1.35 3.11 16.73
N GLU A 3 1.16 3.95 17.76
CA GLU A 3 0.84 3.49 19.13
C GLU A 3 -0.42 2.62 19.16
N SER A 4 -1.52 3.10 18.59
CA SER A 4 -2.78 2.34 18.52
C SER A 4 -2.64 1.00 17.77
N ILE A 5 -1.79 0.93 16.74
CA ILE A 5 -1.47 -0.32 16.04
C ILE A 5 -0.68 -1.26 16.98
N SER A 6 0.32 -0.74 17.69
CA SER A 6 1.11 -1.51 18.66
C SER A 6 0.24 -2.05 19.79
N ASP A 7 -0.66 -1.23 20.35
CA ASP A 7 -1.60 -1.62 21.39
C ASP A 7 -2.58 -2.70 20.92
N SER A 8 -2.89 -2.71 19.63
CA SER A 8 -3.76 -3.70 19.02
C SER A 8 -3.09 -5.07 18.80
N LEU A 9 -1.78 -5.17 18.97
CA LEU A 9 -1.00 -6.39 18.84
C LEU A 9 0.01 -6.51 20.01
N PRO A 10 -0.46 -6.65 21.26
CA PRO A 10 0.41 -6.67 22.42
C PRO A 10 1.39 -7.85 22.35
N ASN A 11 2.63 -7.60 22.77
CA ASN A 11 3.74 -8.56 22.78
C ASN A 11 4.08 -9.15 21.39
N VAL A 12 3.76 -8.44 20.31
CA VAL A 12 4.20 -8.77 18.96
C VAL A 12 5.45 -7.97 18.63
N ARG A 13 6.44 -8.64 18.04
CA ARG A 13 7.53 -7.99 17.31
C ARG A 13 7.41 -8.45 15.87
N ALA A 14 7.09 -7.53 14.97
CA ALA A 14 6.90 -7.81 13.56
C ALA A 14 7.31 -6.61 12.70
N VAL A 15 7.66 -6.88 11.45
CA VAL A 15 7.81 -5.86 10.40
C VAL A 15 6.74 -6.14 9.36
N ILE A 16 5.81 -5.20 9.22
CA ILE A 16 4.64 -5.28 8.35
C ILE A 16 4.73 -4.17 7.32
N ASP A 17 4.45 -4.48 6.07
CA ASP A 17 4.34 -3.50 4.99
C ASP A 17 2.87 -3.25 4.64
N GLY A 18 2.54 -2.01 4.32
CA GLY A 18 1.15 -1.55 4.22
C GLY A 18 1.01 -0.09 3.80
N GLU A 19 -0.24 0.33 3.66
CA GLU A 19 -0.60 1.69 3.24
C GLU A 19 -1.38 2.39 4.36
N ILE A 20 -1.06 3.65 4.67
CA ILE A 20 -1.87 4.47 5.55
C ILE A 20 -2.98 5.14 4.72
N CYS A 21 -4.23 5.01 5.15
CA CYS A 21 -5.39 5.55 4.46
C CYS A 21 -6.29 6.35 5.42
N SER A 22 -6.84 7.47 4.95
CA SER A 22 -8.04 8.07 5.53
C SER A 22 -9.23 7.71 4.63
N LEU A 23 -10.33 7.21 5.20
CA LEU A 23 -11.49 6.72 4.44
C LEU A 23 -12.68 7.67 4.55
N ASP A 24 -13.46 7.81 3.48
CA ASP A 24 -14.78 8.46 3.55
C ASP A 24 -15.84 7.52 4.17
N ARG A 25 -17.08 8.02 4.32
CA ARG A 25 -18.21 7.22 4.84
C ARG A 25 -18.58 6.01 3.98
N ARG A 26 -18.10 5.94 2.74
CA ARG A 26 -18.30 4.82 1.81
C ARG A 26 -17.09 3.87 1.78
N GLY A 27 -16.09 4.10 2.63
CA GLY A 27 -14.86 3.30 2.72
C GLY A 27 -13.83 3.60 1.64
N ARG A 28 -13.95 4.71 0.90
CA ARG A 28 -13.00 5.07 -0.17
C ARG A 28 -11.83 5.89 0.36
N PRO A 29 -10.57 5.57 -0.01
CA PRO A 29 -9.41 6.37 0.35
C PRO A 29 -9.52 7.83 -0.11
N GLN A 30 -9.21 8.75 0.79
CA GLN A 30 -9.23 10.20 0.59
C GLN A 30 -7.81 10.75 0.79
N PHE A 31 -7.06 10.87 -0.30
CA PHE A 31 -5.65 11.26 -0.26
C PHE A 31 -5.44 12.63 0.38
N LYS A 32 -6.21 13.64 -0.07
CA LYS A 32 -6.09 15.02 0.47
C LYS A 32 -6.46 15.09 1.95
N ASN A 33 -7.45 14.30 2.39
CA ASN A 33 -7.81 14.25 3.80
C ASN A 33 -6.67 13.70 4.65
N LEU A 34 -6.01 12.63 4.19
CA LEU A 34 -4.83 12.10 4.87
C LEU A 34 -3.71 13.14 4.96
N MET A 35 -3.31 13.74 3.82
CA MET A 35 -2.22 14.73 3.77
C MET A 35 -2.45 15.93 4.69
N PHE A 36 -3.68 16.46 4.71
CA PHE A 36 -4.00 17.64 5.51
C PHE A 36 -4.54 17.30 6.90
N HIS A 37 -4.47 16.03 7.34
CA HIS A 37 -4.94 15.58 8.65
C HIS A 37 -6.42 15.94 8.91
N ARG A 38 -7.28 15.79 7.89
CA ARG A 38 -8.72 16.09 7.92
C ARG A 38 -9.55 14.82 7.86
N GLY A 39 -10.81 14.92 8.29
CA GLY A 39 -11.78 13.84 8.15
C GLY A 39 -11.60 12.74 9.20
N ASN A 40 -11.80 11.49 8.79
CA ASN A 40 -11.77 10.36 9.71
C ASN A 40 -10.33 10.01 10.13
N PRO A 41 -10.14 9.46 11.35
CA PRO A 41 -8.84 8.96 11.79
C PRO A 41 -8.22 8.00 10.77
N PRO A 42 -6.89 8.08 10.55
CA PRO A 42 -6.23 7.21 9.59
C PRO A 42 -6.21 5.76 10.08
N CYS A 43 -6.17 4.84 9.12
CA CYS A 43 -6.03 3.40 9.32
C CYS A 43 -4.85 2.88 8.50
N PHE A 44 -4.32 1.71 8.85
CA PHE A 44 -3.20 1.08 8.16
C PHE A 44 -3.64 -0.23 7.52
N PHE A 45 -3.58 -0.29 6.20
CA PHE A 45 -3.90 -1.44 5.38
C PHE A 45 -2.63 -2.27 5.13
N ALA A 46 -2.39 -3.22 6.02
CA ALA A 46 -1.28 -4.16 5.94
C ALA A 46 -1.48 -5.13 4.76
N PHE A 47 -0.50 -5.18 3.86
CA PHE A 47 -0.55 -6.06 2.70
C PHE A 47 0.60 -7.07 2.62
N ASP A 48 1.65 -6.97 3.44
CA ASP A 48 2.74 -7.98 3.49
C ASP A 48 3.33 -8.12 4.90
N LEU A 49 3.93 -9.28 5.18
CA LEU A 49 4.66 -9.56 6.42
C LEU A 49 6.12 -9.87 6.06
N LEU A 50 7.04 -9.05 6.57
CA LEU A 50 8.47 -9.16 6.25
C LEU A 50 9.22 -9.93 7.34
N TRP A 51 8.82 -9.76 8.60
CA TRP A 51 9.46 -10.42 9.73
C TRP A 51 8.49 -10.62 10.88
N ASN A 52 8.57 -11.74 11.58
CA ASN A 52 7.80 -12.01 12.81
C ASN A 52 8.49 -13.06 13.68
N VAL A 53 8.61 -12.80 14.99
CA VAL A 53 9.18 -13.75 15.99
C VAL A 53 10.48 -14.43 15.52
N GLY A 54 11.47 -13.64 15.10
CA GLY A 54 12.79 -14.17 14.73
C GLY A 54 12.89 -14.74 13.31
N LYS A 55 11.77 -14.90 12.59
CA LYS A 55 11.76 -15.36 11.20
C LYS A 55 11.65 -14.20 10.22
N ASP A 56 12.58 -14.16 9.26
CA ASP A 56 12.50 -13.33 8.05
C ASP A 56 11.68 -14.07 6.98
N TYR A 57 10.64 -13.43 6.49
CA TYR A 57 9.70 -13.97 5.51
C TYR A 57 9.98 -13.52 4.09
N ARG A 58 10.91 -12.59 3.86
CA ARG A 58 11.08 -11.95 2.54
C ARG A 58 11.42 -12.95 1.42
N ARG A 59 12.01 -14.10 1.75
CA ARG A 59 12.32 -15.17 0.78
C ARG A 59 11.16 -16.14 0.54
N ASP A 60 10.15 -16.14 1.41
CA ASP A 60 8.99 -17.02 1.30
C ASP A 60 8.05 -16.54 0.17
N ALA A 61 7.20 -17.43 -0.33
CA ALA A 61 6.20 -17.09 -1.33
C ALA A 61 5.19 -16.08 -0.78
N LEU A 62 4.72 -15.14 -1.61
CA LEU A 62 3.74 -14.12 -1.22
C LEU A 62 2.49 -14.72 -0.56
N VAL A 63 2.00 -15.86 -1.03
CA VAL A 63 0.85 -16.55 -0.43
C VAL A 63 1.08 -16.96 1.02
N ASP A 64 2.29 -17.41 1.34
CA ASP A 64 2.65 -17.83 2.70
C ASP A 64 2.77 -16.60 3.61
N ARG A 65 3.42 -15.53 3.11
CA ARG A 65 3.52 -14.25 3.84
C ARG A 65 2.14 -13.66 4.13
N LYS A 66 1.22 -13.71 3.15
CA LYS A 66 -0.18 -13.28 3.31
C LYS A 66 -0.93 -14.13 4.33
N GLN A 67 -0.70 -15.45 4.36
CA GLN A 67 -1.32 -16.34 5.34
C GLN A 67 -0.84 -16.02 6.76
N GLU A 68 0.46 -15.85 6.94
CA GLU A 68 1.04 -15.48 8.25
C GLU A 68 0.63 -14.09 8.69
N LEU A 69 0.55 -13.13 7.77
CA LEU A 69 0.01 -11.81 8.06
C LEU A 69 -1.44 -11.92 8.57
N ARG A 70 -2.29 -12.70 7.88
CA ARG A 70 -3.69 -12.89 8.30
C ARG A 70 -3.79 -13.53 9.69
N ARG A 71 -2.95 -14.53 9.99
CA ARG A 71 -2.87 -15.15 11.32
C ARG A 71 -2.45 -14.14 12.39
N LEU A 72 -1.45 -13.31 12.09
CA LEU A 72 -0.98 -12.27 12.99
C LEU A 72 -2.08 -11.24 13.29
N LEU A 73 -2.74 -10.73 12.25
CA LEU A 73 -3.76 -9.69 12.38
C LEU A 73 -5.07 -10.20 13.00
N ALA A 74 -5.36 -11.51 12.94
CA ALA A 74 -6.51 -12.11 13.62
C ALA A 74 -6.47 -11.95 15.16
N ARG A 75 -5.30 -11.63 15.72
CA ARG A 75 -5.13 -11.32 17.16
C ARG A 75 -5.56 -9.89 17.50
N SER A 76 -5.80 -9.05 16.50
CA SER A 76 -6.16 -7.65 16.67
C SER A 76 -7.65 -7.47 16.92
N PRO A 77 -8.07 -6.55 17.81
CA PRO A 77 -9.48 -6.21 17.98
C PRO A 77 -10.11 -5.73 16.67
N ALA A 78 -11.38 -6.05 16.43
CA ALA A 78 -12.09 -5.62 15.21
C ALA A 78 -12.11 -4.08 15.02
N ILE A 79 -12.11 -3.33 16.12
CA ILE A 79 -12.07 -1.86 16.14
C ILE A 79 -10.68 -1.28 15.82
N SER A 80 -9.64 -2.12 15.76
CA SER A 80 -8.27 -1.66 15.50
C SER A 80 -8.17 -0.88 14.17
N PRO A 81 -7.34 0.17 14.09
CA PRO A 81 -7.03 0.84 12.83
C PRO A 81 -6.17 -0.03 11.90
N LEU A 82 -5.69 -1.19 12.35
CA LEU A 82 -4.94 -2.16 11.56
C LEU A 82 -5.88 -3.05 10.75
N LYS A 83 -5.79 -2.97 9.42
CA LYS A 83 -6.64 -3.71 8.48
C LYS A 83 -5.79 -4.62 7.59
N TYR A 84 -6.29 -5.82 7.31
CA TYR A 84 -5.66 -6.71 6.32
C TYR A 84 -6.15 -6.36 4.91
N THR A 85 -5.22 -6.26 3.97
CA THR A 85 -5.52 -6.02 2.55
C THR A 85 -5.79 -7.33 1.83
N GLU A 86 -7.06 -7.56 1.52
CA GLU A 86 -7.54 -8.69 0.72
C GLU A 86 -6.99 -8.67 -0.72
N TYR A 87 -7.00 -9.84 -1.36
CA TYR A 87 -6.54 -10.01 -2.74
C TYR A 87 -7.50 -10.92 -3.51
N ILE A 88 -7.46 -10.84 -4.84
CA ILE A 88 -8.23 -11.71 -5.73
C ILE A 88 -7.23 -12.52 -6.58
N ASP A 89 -7.41 -13.84 -6.59
CA ASP A 89 -6.67 -14.75 -7.45
C ASP A 89 -7.43 -14.96 -8.77
N GLY A 90 -6.74 -14.95 -9.91
CA GLY A 90 -7.32 -15.30 -11.23
C GLY A 90 -8.26 -14.28 -11.92
N HIS A 91 -8.59 -13.12 -11.32
CA HIS A 91 -9.56 -12.16 -11.91
C HIS A 91 -9.10 -10.68 -11.91
N GLY A 92 -7.81 -10.44 -12.17
CA GLY A 92 -7.21 -9.09 -12.11
C GLY A 92 -7.88 -8.06 -13.02
N ALA A 93 -8.29 -8.43 -14.24
CA ALA A 93 -8.94 -7.51 -15.18
C ALA A 93 -10.32 -7.05 -14.69
N ALA A 94 -11.15 -7.98 -14.18
CA ALA A 94 -12.46 -7.64 -13.62
C ALA A 94 -12.33 -6.78 -12.35
N LEU A 95 -11.35 -7.10 -11.49
CA LEU A 95 -11.03 -6.25 -10.33
C LEU A 95 -10.64 -4.84 -10.76
N PHE A 96 -9.75 -4.71 -11.76
CA PHE A 96 -9.32 -3.41 -12.26
C PHE A 96 -10.47 -2.60 -12.86
N GLN A 97 -11.37 -3.24 -13.62
CA GLN A 97 -12.57 -2.59 -14.12
C GLN A 97 -13.40 -2.02 -12.96
N ARG A 98 -13.62 -2.82 -11.90
CA ARG A 98 -14.37 -2.37 -10.73
C ARG A 98 -13.70 -1.22 -9.97
N VAL A 99 -12.37 -1.26 -9.86
CA VAL A 99 -11.55 -0.17 -9.30
C VAL A 99 -11.74 1.12 -10.09
N CYS A 100 -11.78 1.05 -11.42
CA CYS A 100 -12.06 2.22 -12.26
C CYS A 100 -13.48 2.77 -12.04
N GLU A 101 -14.51 1.91 -11.99
CA GLU A 101 -15.91 2.30 -11.75
C GLU A 101 -16.10 2.96 -10.37
N LEU A 102 -15.32 2.54 -9.37
CA LEU A 102 -15.34 3.09 -8.02
C LEU A 102 -14.51 4.36 -7.86
N ASP A 103 -13.85 4.82 -8.93
CA ASP A 103 -12.93 5.95 -8.93
C ASP A 103 -11.80 5.77 -7.90
N LEU A 104 -11.16 4.60 -7.94
CA LEU A 104 -9.98 4.27 -7.16
C LEU A 104 -8.71 4.39 -8.03
N GLU A 105 -7.56 4.50 -7.39
CA GLU A 105 -6.27 4.78 -8.06
C GLU A 105 -5.83 3.69 -9.03
N GLY A 106 -6.06 2.43 -8.69
CA GLY A 106 -5.54 1.31 -9.46
C GLY A 106 -5.44 0.03 -8.64
N VAL A 107 -4.69 -0.92 -9.18
CA VAL A 107 -4.36 -2.19 -8.53
C VAL A 107 -2.85 -2.44 -8.54
N VAL A 108 -2.38 -3.30 -7.64
CA VAL A 108 -1.02 -3.83 -7.66
C VAL A 108 -1.10 -5.32 -7.90
N ALA A 109 -0.64 -5.78 -9.06
CA ALA A 109 -0.48 -7.19 -9.35
C ALA A 109 0.87 -7.66 -8.79
N LYS A 110 0.88 -8.78 -8.08
CA LYS A 110 2.09 -9.35 -7.47
C LYS A 110 2.20 -10.82 -7.83
N GLN A 111 3.41 -11.31 -8.10
CA GLN A 111 3.61 -12.73 -8.39
C GLN A 111 3.31 -13.58 -7.15
N LYS A 112 2.36 -14.52 -7.28
CA LYS A 112 1.81 -15.35 -6.20
C LYS A 112 2.88 -16.11 -5.39
N PHE A 113 3.89 -16.63 -6.07
CA PHE A 113 5.00 -17.38 -5.48
C PHE A 113 6.32 -16.60 -5.43
N GLY A 114 6.26 -15.29 -5.71
CA GLY A 114 7.44 -14.44 -5.74
C GLY A 114 7.92 -14.04 -4.33
N PRO A 115 9.24 -13.86 -4.14
CA PRO A 115 9.78 -13.29 -2.92
C PRO A 115 9.41 -11.80 -2.79
N TYR A 116 9.68 -11.22 -1.62
CA TYR A 116 9.68 -9.78 -1.42
C TYR A 116 11.04 -9.22 -1.85
N VAL A 117 11.03 -8.42 -2.92
CA VAL A 117 12.23 -7.83 -3.53
C VAL A 117 12.17 -6.33 -3.36
N THR A 118 13.24 -5.75 -2.80
CA THR A 118 13.35 -4.32 -2.53
C THR A 118 13.85 -3.53 -3.75
N GLU A 119 14.62 -4.18 -4.60
CA GLU A 119 15.18 -3.63 -5.83
C GLU A 119 14.07 -3.48 -6.88
N ARG A 120 13.85 -2.26 -7.34
CA ARG A 120 12.73 -1.92 -8.24
C ARG A 120 12.81 -2.71 -9.55
N GLU A 121 14.01 -2.86 -10.09
CA GLU A 121 14.27 -3.50 -11.39
C GLU A 121 14.01 -5.02 -11.35
N GLN A 122 14.07 -5.61 -10.16
CA GLN A 122 13.86 -7.04 -9.93
C GLN A 122 12.47 -7.33 -9.32
N SER A 123 11.73 -6.28 -8.97
CA SER A 123 10.40 -6.42 -8.38
C SER A 123 9.44 -7.04 -9.37
N THR A 124 8.66 -8.00 -8.88
CA THR A 124 7.59 -8.65 -9.64
C THR A 124 6.23 -8.03 -9.36
N TRP A 125 6.24 -6.77 -8.90
CA TRP A 125 5.04 -6.00 -8.58
C TRP A 125 4.76 -5.01 -9.70
N PHE A 126 3.54 -5.07 -10.24
CA PHE A 126 3.10 -4.22 -11.31
C PHE A 126 1.98 -3.32 -10.81
N LYS A 127 2.23 -2.01 -10.79
CA LYS A 127 1.21 -1.01 -10.50
C LYS A 127 0.44 -0.70 -11.79
N ILE A 128 -0.88 -0.93 -11.76
CA ILE A 128 -1.77 -0.72 -12.90
C ILE A 128 -2.75 0.39 -12.51
N LEU A 129 -2.61 1.56 -13.14
CA LEU A 129 -3.27 2.79 -12.74
C LEU A 129 -4.56 3.06 -13.53
N ASN A 130 -5.60 3.48 -12.83
CA ASN A 130 -6.80 4.07 -13.42
C ASN A 130 -6.46 5.48 -13.93
N ARG A 131 -6.37 5.63 -15.25
CA ARG A 131 -6.04 6.92 -15.89
C ARG A 131 -7.09 8.02 -15.62
N ARG A 132 -8.31 7.68 -15.21
CA ARG A 132 -9.40 8.62 -14.94
C ARG A 132 -9.60 8.90 -13.46
N TYR A 133 -8.71 8.43 -12.59
CA TYR A 133 -8.84 8.61 -11.15
C TYR A 133 -8.88 10.09 -10.75
N SER A 134 -9.98 10.54 -10.14
CA SER A 134 -10.27 11.96 -9.91
C SER A 134 -9.33 12.64 -8.92
N GLN A 135 -8.72 11.89 -8.00
CA GLN A 135 -7.84 12.46 -6.99
C GLN A 135 -6.38 12.53 -7.43
N LYS A 136 -6.05 12.12 -8.67
CA LYS A 136 -4.68 12.20 -9.21
C LYS A 136 -4.24 13.63 -9.52
N ASP A 137 -5.20 14.47 -9.94
CA ASP A 137 -4.91 15.80 -10.46
C ASP A 137 -4.40 16.72 -9.33
N GLY A 138 -3.29 17.41 -9.60
CA GLY A 138 -2.61 18.27 -8.64
C GLY A 138 -1.81 17.54 -7.55
N ARG A 139 -1.68 16.20 -7.59
CA ARG A 139 -0.76 15.49 -6.68
C ARG A 139 0.70 15.84 -6.94
N GLU A 140 1.08 15.96 -8.21
CA GLU A 140 2.46 16.23 -8.62
C GLU A 140 2.95 17.57 -8.04
N GLU A 141 2.13 18.62 -8.12
CA GLU A 141 2.40 19.92 -7.52
C GLU A 141 2.55 19.86 -5.99
N LEU A 142 1.81 18.99 -5.30
CA LEU A 142 1.92 18.81 -3.85
C LEU A 142 3.28 18.20 -3.49
N PHE A 143 3.68 17.13 -4.20
CA PHE A 143 4.97 16.48 -3.97
C PHE A 143 6.17 17.28 -4.48
N GLU A 144 5.99 18.16 -5.46
CA GLU A 144 7.02 19.11 -5.90
C GLU A 144 7.18 20.26 -4.91
N ARG A 145 6.09 20.85 -4.42
CA ARG A 145 6.15 21.89 -3.38
C ARG A 145 6.84 21.41 -2.11
N GLU A 146 6.58 20.17 -1.68
CA GLU A 146 7.23 19.58 -0.50
C GLU A 146 8.71 19.25 -0.76
N ARG A 147 9.08 18.81 -1.98
CA ARG A 147 10.49 18.61 -2.38
C ARG A 147 11.33 19.88 -2.32
N HIS A 148 10.70 21.05 -2.46
CA HIS A 148 11.36 22.34 -2.30
C HIS A 148 11.47 22.81 -0.84
N SER A 149 10.91 22.08 0.14
CA SER A 149 10.99 22.45 1.56
C SER A 149 12.04 21.72 2.39
N GLU A 150 12.63 20.59 1.94
CA GLU A 150 13.80 19.99 2.63
C GLU A 150 14.73 19.21 1.66
N PRO A 151 16.07 19.28 1.83
CA PRO A 151 16.99 18.49 1.03
C PRO A 151 17.11 17.08 1.62
N VAL A 152 16.24 16.16 1.22
CA VAL A 152 16.48 14.73 1.48
C VAL A 152 17.28 14.15 0.32
N ALA A 153 18.55 13.86 0.56
CA ALA A 153 19.41 13.19 -0.42
C ALA A 153 18.84 11.81 -0.79
N GLY A 154 18.58 11.56 -2.08
CA GLY A 154 18.38 10.21 -2.62
C GLY A 154 17.05 9.89 -3.31
N TRP A 155 16.06 10.79 -3.36
CA TRP A 155 14.70 10.49 -3.87
C TRP A 155 14.38 11.08 -5.26
N HIS A 156 15.36 11.14 -6.17
CA HIS A 156 15.14 11.63 -7.53
C HIS A 156 15.60 10.62 -8.59
N SER A 157 14.71 9.69 -8.99
CA SER A 157 14.50 9.40 -10.41
C SER A 157 13.17 8.66 -10.62
N CYS A 158 12.18 9.38 -11.14
CA CYS A 158 11.09 8.77 -11.88
C CYS A 158 11.45 8.97 -13.35
N VAL A 159 11.94 7.93 -14.02
CA VAL A 159 12.22 8.03 -15.46
C VAL A 159 10.89 7.87 -16.20
N VAL A 160 10.50 8.91 -16.93
CA VAL A 160 9.39 8.89 -17.87
C VAL A 160 9.81 7.99 -19.03
N ALA A 161 9.31 6.76 -19.07
CA ALA A 161 9.47 5.89 -20.22
C ALA A 161 8.41 6.25 -21.26
N CYS A 162 8.68 7.30 -22.05
CA CYS A 162 8.22 7.53 -23.43
C CYS A 162 8.58 8.96 -23.84
N GLU A 163 9.81 9.14 -24.33
CA GLU A 163 10.06 10.13 -25.39
C GLU A 163 10.67 9.37 -26.58
N GLU A 164 10.29 9.83 -27.75
CA GLU A 164 10.04 9.04 -28.94
C GLU A 164 11.31 8.62 -29.67
N PHE A 165 11.22 7.49 -30.38
CA PHE A 165 12.09 7.19 -31.50
C PHE A 165 11.76 8.17 -32.64
N ALA A 166 12.74 8.99 -33.01
CA ALA A 166 12.90 9.55 -34.36
C ALA A 166 14.37 9.42 -34.75
#